data_AF-A0A0U3GGM6-F1
#
_entry.id   AF-A0A0U3GGM6-F1
#
_cell.length_a   1.000
_cell.length_b   1.000
_cell.length_c   1.000
_cell.angle_alpha   90.00
_cell.angle_beta   90.00
_cell.angle_gamma   90.00
#
_symmetry.space_group_name_H-M   'P 1'
#
loop_
_entity.id
_entity.type
_entity.pdbx_description
1 polymer ?
#
loop_
_entity_poly.entity_id
_entity_poly.type
_entity_poly.pdbx_seq_one_letter_code
_entity_poly.pdbx_strand_id
1 'polypeptide(L)'
;MSHPIPPSDAEARAERESLGEMFKSLSTNLSTLIQQEMALAKAELRQSAREASQSAKDAGKGAGMLAGAGVAGHFVLLFLSLALMWALGNLVGLGWSAVIVAVVWAIIAAILAAVGKKNLKKGQRELTEATHDPVHHTRETLSEIPDTVKPSKETP
;
A
#
# COMPACT_ATOMS: atom_id res chain seq x y z
N MET A 1 57.17 32.37 -3.06
CA MET A 1 57.56 31.43 -1.98
C MET A 1 56.69 30.20 -2.13
N SER A 2 57.23 29.09 -2.64
CA SER A 2 56.51 27.83 -2.83
C SER A 2 56.58 27.02 -1.54
N HIS A 3 55.44 26.87 -0.87
CA HIS A 3 55.31 25.99 0.31
C HIS A 3 55.37 24.52 -0.15
N PRO A 4 56.28 23.69 0.40
CA PRO A 4 56.21 22.25 0.19
C PRO A 4 54.95 21.70 0.88
N ILE A 5 54.13 20.97 0.13
CA ILE A 5 52.97 20.26 0.68
C ILE A 5 53.52 19.12 1.54
N PRO A 6 53.13 19.01 2.83
CA PRO A 6 53.52 17.87 3.65
C PRO A 6 52.99 16.58 2.99
N PRO A 7 53.77 15.48 3.00
CA PRO A 7 53.34 14.22 2.42
C PRO A 7 52.01 13.79 3.04
N SER A 8 51.08 13.33 2.21
CA SER A 8 49.80 12.81 2.65
C SER A 8 49.98 11.58 3.55
N ASP A 9 49.02 11.31 4.43
CA ASP A 9 49.06 10.12 5.31
C ASP A 9 49.25 8.81 4.53
N ALA A 10 48.82 8.79 3.26
CA ALA A 10 49.04 7.70 2.33
C ALA A 10 50.51 7.57 1.88
N GLU A 11 51.20 8.68 1.60
CA GLU A 11 52.63 8.71 1.24
C GLU A 11 53.52 8.36 2.44
N ALA A 12 53.21 8.91 3.62
CA ALA A 12 53.95 8.60 4.85
C ALA A 12 53.81 7.13 5.29
N ARG A 13 52.67 6.49 4.98
CA ARG A 13 52.48 5.04 5.14
C ARG A 13 53.19 4.23 4.08
N ALA A 14 53.17 4.65 2.82
CA ALA A 14 53.84 3.94 1.73
C ALA A 14 55.37 3.89 1.90
N GLU A 15 55.96 4.86 2.58
CA GLU A 15 57.39 4.84 2.96
C GLU A 15 57.71 3.89 4.14
N ARG A 16 56.71 3.52 4.97
CA ARG A 16 56.92 2.78 6.23
C ARG A 16 56.33 1.36 6.24
N GLU A 17 55.25 1.12 5.52
CA GLU A 17 54.59 -0.19 5.40
C GLU A 17 55.13 -0.95 4.19
N SER A 18 55.37 -2.24 4.37
CA SER A 18 55.67 -3.12 3.24
C SER A 18 54.45 -3.26 2.31
N LEU A 19 54.67 -3.59 1.03
CA LEU A 19 53.59 -3.87 0.06
C LEU A 19 52.58 -4.92 0.57
N GLY A 20 53.05 -5.88 1.40
CA GLY A 20 52.19 -6.88 2.03
C GLY A 20 51.26 -6.30 3.11
N GLU A 21 51.68 -5.25 3.80
CA GLU A 21 50.91 -4.53 4.82
C GLU A 21 49.84 -3.63 4.19
N MET A 22 50.17 -2.94 3.08
CA MET A 22 49.20 -2.19 2.28
C MET A 22 48.11 -3.10 1.69
N PHE A 23 48.48 -4.29 1.21
CA PHE A 23 47.50 -5.27 0.72
C PHE A 23 46.62 -5.82 1.85
N LYS A 24 47.21 -6.08 3.03
CA LYS A 24 46.49 -6.52 4.23
C LYS A 24 45.49 -5.47 4.71
N SER A 25 45.87 -4.18 4.70
CA SER A 25 44.98 -3.09 5.10
C SER A 25 43.86 -2.87 4.08
N LEU A 26 44.16 -2.93 2.79
CA LEU A 26 43.14 -2.85 1.71
C LEU A 26 42.15 -4.00 1.80
N SER A 27 42.62 -5.24 1.97
CA SER A 27 41.79 -6.44 2.13
C SER A 27 40.88 -6.33 3.36
N THR A 28 41.42 -5.78 4.46
CA THR A 28 40.66 -5.53 5.68
C THR A 28 39.59 -4.46 5.48
N ASN A 29 39.93 -3.33 4.85
CA ASN A 29 38.98 -2.25 4.56
C ASN A 29 37.85 -2.70 3.63
N LEU A 30 38.16 -3.52 2.62
CA LEU A 30 37.16 -4.09 1.72
C LEU A 30 36.25 -5.08 2.45
N SER A 31 36.80 -5.91 3.33
CA SER A 31 36.02 -6.79 4.20
C SER A 31 35.09 -6.02 5.14
N THR A 32 35.55 -4.88 5.68
CA THR A 32 34.73 -3.98 6.50
C THR A 32 33.59 -3.34 5.72
N LEU A 33 33.84 -2.87 4.49
CA LEU A 33 32.80 -2.32 3.61
C LEU A 33 31.71 -3.34 3.28
N ILE A 34 32.08 -4.58 2.94
CA ILE A 34 31.12 -5.66 2.65
C ILE A 34 30.24 -5.93 3.89
N GLN A 35 30.83 -5.96 5.08
CA GLN A 35 30.05 -6.15 6.31
C GLN A 35 29.13 -4.95 6.62
N GLN A 36 29.54 -3.73 6.29
CA GLN A 36 28.72 -2.53 6.45
C GLN A 36 27.55 -2.49 5.47
N GLU A 37 27.78 -2.81 4.20
CA GLU A 37 26.73 -2.97 3.17
C GLU A 37 25.69 -4.01 3.60
N MET A 38 26.13 -5.17 4.11
CA MET A 38 25.22 -6.18 4.67
C MET A 38 24.46 -5.69 5.90
N ALA A 39 25.12 -4.97 6.80
CA ALA A 39 24.49 -4.40 7.98
C ALA A 39 23.45 -3.34 7.62
N LEU A 40 23.74 -2.51 6.60
CA LEU A 40 22.84 -1.48 6.09
C LEU A 40 21.64 -2.10 5.37
N ALA A 41 21.86 -3.05 4.45
CA ALA A 41 20.79 -3.78 3.78
C ALA A 41 19.87 -4.48 4.81
N LYS A 42 20.45 -5.06 5.87
CA LYS A 42 19.67 -5.66 6.97
C LYS A 42 18.90 -4.62 7.78
N ALA A 43 19.44 -3.42 7.95
CA ALA A 43 18.76 -2.31 8.62
C ALA A 43 17.58 -1.81 7.78
N GLU A 44 17.76 -1.63 6.48
CA GLU A 44 16.73 -1.21 5.54
C GLU A 44 15.60 -2.24 5.48
N LEU A 45 15.92 -3.53 5.36
CA LEU A 45 14.92 -4.61 5.44
C LEU A 45 14.11 -4.58 6.74
N ARG A 46 14.77 -4.31 7.88
CA ARG A 46 14.08 -4.18 9.18
C ARG A 46 13.20 -2.94 9.24
N GLN A 47 13.61 -1.83 8.64
CA GLN A 47 12.82 -0.61 8.55
C GLN A 47 11.58 -0.84 7.70
N SER A 48 11.72 -1.41 6.50
CA SER A 48 10.61 -1.76 5.62
C SER A 48 9.64 -2.74 6.30
N ALA A 49 10.16 -3.74 7.01
CA ALA A 49 9.33 -4.67 7.77
C ALA A 49 8.52 -3.98 8.89
N ARG A 50 9.13 -3.01 9.59
CA ARG A 50 8.44 -2.21 10.61
C ARG A 50 7.35 -1.36 10.01
N GLU A 51 7.64 -0.67 8.91
CA GLU A 51 6.70 0.20 8.21
C GLU A 51 5.51 -0.57 7.64
N ALA A 52 5.77 -1.72 7.00
CA ALA A 52 4.72 -2.64 6.55
C ALA A 52 3.88 -3.14 7.73
N SER A 53 4.50 -3.51 8.85
CA SER A 53 3.78 -3.97 10.04
C SER A 53 2.94 -2.86 10.68
N GLN A 54 3.40 -1.62 10.63
CA GLN A 54 2.68 -0.48 11.19
C GLN A 54 1.47 -0.15 10.33
N SER A 55 1.66 -0.12 9.00
CA SER A 55 0.56 0.04 8.04
C SER A 55 -0.50 -1.06 8.21
N ALA A 56 -0.08 -2.32 8.39
CA ALA A 56 -1.00 -3.43 8.63
C ALA A 56 -1.76 -3.30 9.97
N LYS A 57 -1.10 -2.81 11.03
CA LYS A 57 -1.75 -2.55 12.33
C LYS A 57 -2.78 -1.43 12.23
N ASP A 58 -2.44 -0.34 11.56
CA ASP A 58 -3.34 0.81 11.42
C ASP A 58 -4.54 0.46 10.55
N ALA A 59 -4.31 -0.25 9.43
CA ALA A 59 -5.36 -0.80 8.60
C ALA A 59 -6.23 -1.81 9.37
N GLY A 60 -5.62 -2.71 10.14
CA GLY A 60 -6.32 -3.69 10.97
C GLY A 60 -7.16 -3.05 12.07
N LYS A 61 -6.63 -2.01 12.74
CA LYS A 61 -7.37 -1.23 13.74
C LYS A 61 -8.54 -0.49 13.10
N GLY A 62 -8.33 0.16 11.95
CA GLY A 62 -9.39 0.84 11.22
C GLY A 62 -10.50 -0.11 10.79
N ALA A 63 -10.15 -1.24 10.19
CA ALA A 63 -11.11 -2.28 9.82
C ALA A 63 -11.87 -2.84 11.03
N GLY A 64 -11.17 -3.09 12.14
CA GLY A 64 -11.78 -3.54 13.39
C GLY A 64 -12.75 -2.52 13.99
N MET A 65 -12.40 -1.23 13.98
CA MET A 65 -13.28 -0.15 14.43
C MET A 65 -14.53 -0.02 13.56
N LEU A 66 -14.41 -0.12 12.23
CA LEU A 66 -15.57 -0.07 11.34
C LEU A 66 -16.47 -1.30 11.49
N ALA A 67 -15.89 -2.49 11.65
CA ALA A 67 -16.66 -3.70 11.95
C ALA A 67 -17.42 -3.56 13.27
N GLY A 68 -16.74 -3.10 14.33
CA GLY A 68 -17.34 -2.83 15.63
C GLY A 68 -18.45 -1.78 15.56
N ALA A 69 -18.23 -0.68 14.83
CA ALA A 69 -19.24 0.35 14.61
C ALA A 69 -20.46 -0.19 13.85
N GLY A 70 -20.28 -1.09 12.89
CA GLY A 70 -21.37 -1.77 12.20
C GLY A 70 -22.23 -2.60 13.16
N VAL A 71 -21.60 -3.40 14.02
CA VAL A 71 -22.30 -4.21 15.03
C VAL A 71 -23.01 -3.32 16.06
N ALA A 72 -22.32 -2.32 16.60
CA ALA A 72 -22.90 -1.38 17.56
C ALA A 72 -24.08 -0.61 16.95
N GLY A 73 -23.93 -0.13 15.71
CA GLY A 73 -24.99 0.53 14.95
C GLY A 73 -26.21 -0.39 14.74
N HIS A 74 -26.00 -1.68 14.47
CA HIS A 74 -27.09 -2.64 14.38
C HIS A 74 -27.87 -2.78 15.69
N PHE A 75 -27.19 -2.86 16.82
CA PHE A 75 -27.85 -2.90 18.14
C PHE A 75 -28.60 -1.62 18.46
N VAL A 76 -28.03 -0.45 18.15
CA VAL A 76 -28.73 0.83 18.31
C VAL A 76 -30.04 0.84 17.53
N LEU A 77 -30.00 0.39 16.27
CA LEU A 77 -31.18 0.30 15.42
C LEU A 77 -32.22 -0.70 15.95
N LEU A 78 -31.77 -1.84 16.50
CA LEU A 78 -32.63 -2.83 17.14
C LEU A 78 -33.33 -2.24 18.37
N PHE A 79 -32.59 -1.60 19.28
CA PHE A 79 -33.18 -0.99 20.47
C PHE A 79 -34.10 0.18 20.12
N LEU A 80 -33.75 0.99 19.12
CA LEU A 80 -34.62 2.05 18.64
C LEU A 80 -35.92 1.49 18.05
N SER A 81 -35.87 0.34 17.36
CA SER A 81 -37.05 -0.34 16.84
C SER A 81 -37.97 -0.85 17.94
N LEU A 82 -37.40 -1.44 19.00
CA LEU A 82 -38.16 -1.89 20.17
C LEU A 82 -38.77 -0.72 20.93
N ALA A 83 -37.99 0.35 21.13
CA ALA A 83 -38.46 1.58 21.76
C ALA A 83 -39.61 2.22 20.96
N LEU A 84 -39.48 2.28 19.63
CA LEU A 84 -40.53 2.79 18.75
C LEU A 84 -41.78 1.91 18.81
N MET A 85 -41.62 0.59 18.80
CA MET A 85 -42.73 -0.35 18.93
C MET A 85 -43.46 -0.18 20.27
N TRP A 86 -42.74 0.00 21.38
CA TRP A 86 -43.33 0.28 22.68
C TRP A 86 -43.99 1.65 22.76
N ALA A 87 -43.36 2.68 22.19
CA ALA A 87 -43.92 4.03 22.13
C ALA A 87 -45.24 4.07 21.36
N LEU A 88 -45.28 3.46 20.17
CA LEU A 88 -46.51 3.33 19.38
C LEU A 88 -47.51 2.36 20.02
N GLY A 89 -47.02 1.38 20.79
CA GLY A 89 -47.84 0.38 21.45
C GLY A 89 -48.92 0.99 22.35
N ASN A 90 -48.59 2.11 23.00
CA ASN A 90 -49.52 2.86 23.84
C ASN A 90 -50.60 3.62 23.04
N LEU A 91 -50.38 3.89 21.76
CA LEU A 91 -51.29 4.65 20.89
C LEU A 91 -52.18 3.74 20.03
N VAL A 92 -51.58 2.73 19.39
CA VAL A 92 -52.25 1.90 18.36
C VAL A 92 -52.23 0.39 18.68
N GLY A 93 -51.64 0.01 19.82
CA GLY A 93 -51.47 -1.39 20.21
C GLY A 93 -50.19 -2.01 19.67
N LEU A 94 -49.64 -2.96 20.42
CA LEU A 94 -48.31 -3.54 20.16
C LEU A 94 -48.23 -4.28 18.81
N GLY A 95 -49.32 -4.95 18.41
CA GLY A 95 -49.38 -5.67 17.13
C GLY A 95 -49.27 -4.74 15.91
N TRP A 96 -50.06 -3.67 15.87
CA TRP A 96 -50.00 -2.68 14.78
C TRP A 96 -48.70 -1.87 14.80
N SER A 97 -48.13 -1.65 15.98
CA SER A 97 -46.83 -1.01 16.13
C SER A 97 -45.73 -1.81 15.46
N ALA A 98 -45.73 -3.15 15.64
CA ALA A 98 -44.77 -4.03 14.97
C ALA A 98 -44.90 -3.95 13.44
N VAL A 99 -46.12 -3.89 12.91
CA VAL A 99 -46.37 -3.76 11.46
C VAL A 99 -45.82 -2.42 10.93
N ILE A 100 -46.08 -1.31 11.64
CA ILE A 100 -45.57 0.01 11.23
C ILE A 100 -44.04 0.02 11.22
N VAL A 101 -43.40 -0.50 12.27
CA VAL A 101 -41.93 -0.60 12.34
C VAL A 101 -41.39 -1.49 11.22
N ALA A 102 -42.05 -2.60 10.90
CA ALA A 102 -41.67 -3.47 9.79
C ALA A 102 -41.76 -2.76 8.43
N VAL A 103 -42.80 -1.96 8.18
CA VAL A 103 -42.93 -1.16 6.95
C VAL A 103 -41.81 -0.12 6.84
N VAL A 104 -41.47 0.56 7.94
CA VAL A 104 -40.34 1.50 7.98
C VAL A 104 -39.04 0.80 7.58
N TRP A 105 -38.77 -0.37 8.14
CA TRP A 105 -37.60 -1.18 7.78
C TRP A 105 -37.61 -1.66 6.34
N ALA A 106 -38.77 -2.04 5.80
CA ALA A 106 -38.90 -2.43 4.40
C ALA A 106 -38.53 -1.28 3.46
N ILE A 107 -38.95 -0.05 3.77
CA ILE A 107 -38.59 1.15 3.00
C ILE A 107 -37.08 1.40 3.08
N ILE A 108 -36.50 1.38 4.28
CA ILE A 108 -35.05 1.57 4.48
C ILE A 108 -34.28 0.51 3.68
N ALA A 109 -34.67 -0.76 3.77
CA ALA A 109 -34.05 -1.85 3.05
C ALA A 109 -34.14 -1.68 1.52
N ALA A 110 -35.29 -1.26 1.00
CA ALA A 110 -35.46 -0.98 -0.43
C ALA A 110 -34.52 0.14 -0.91
N ILE A 111 -34.37 1.22 -0.13
CA ILE A 111 -33.44 2.32 -0.44
C ILE A 111 -31.99 1.83 -0.40
N LEU A 112 -31.59 1.13 0.66
CA LEU A 112 -30.23 0.59 0.80
C LEU A 112 -29.89 -0.39 -0.34
N ALA A 113 -30.83 -1.28 -0.70
CA ALA A 113 -30.64 -2.19 -1.83
C ALA A 113 -30.49 -1.44 -3.16
N ALA A 114 -31.29 -0.40 -3.39
CA ALA A 114 -31.21 0.42 -4.60
C ALA A 114 -29.88 1.19 -4.67
N VAL A 115 -29.43 1.79 -3.58
CA VAL A 115 -28.14 2.51 -3.49
C VAL A 115 -26.97 1.55 -3.63
N GLY A 116 -27.00 0.43 -2.90
CA GLY A 116 -25.98 -0.62 -2.99
C GLY A 116 -25.83 -1.14 -4.41
N LYS A 117 -26.95 -1.45 -5.10
CA LYS A 117 -26.95 -1.88 -6.50
C LYS A 117 -26.37 -0.81 -7.43
N LYS A 118 -26.62 0.48 -7.19
CA LYS A 118 -26.01 1.57 -7.97
C LYS A 118 -24.51 1.64 -7.75
N ASN A 119 -24.04 1.53 -6.50
CA ASN A 119 -22.62 1.60 -6.16
C ASN A 119 -21.84 0.41 -6.70
N LEU A 120 -22.39 -0.81 -6.59
CA LEU A 120 -21.79 -2.02 -7.18
C LEU A 120 -21.68 -1.91 -8.70
N LYS A 121 -22.72 -1.42 -9.38
CA LYS A 121 -22.68 -1.20 -10.83
C LYS A 121 -21.64 -0.16 -11.24
N LYS A 122 -21.43 0.89 -10.45
CA LYS A 122 -20.38 1.89 -10.70
C LYS A 122 -18.99 1.27 -10.54
N GLY A 123 -18.74 0.57 -9.44
CA GLY A 123 -17.45 -0.11 -9.22
C GLY A 123 -17.17 -1.17 -10.29
N GLN A 124 -18.18 -1.94 -10.72
CA GLN A 124 -18.04 -2.88 -11.83
C GLN A 124 -17.73 -2.20 -13.16
N ARG A 125 -18.35 -1.06 -13.45
CA ARG A 125 -18.04 -0.27 -14.65
C ARG A 125 -16.62 0.26 -14.63
N GLU A 126 -16.18 0.83 -13.52
CA GLU A 126 -14.82 1.35 -13.34
C GLU A 126 -13.76 0.24 -13.48
N LEU A 127 -14.01 -0.93 -12.89
CA LEU A 127 -13.17 -2.11 -13.07
C LEU A 127 -13.18 -2.61 -14.53
N THR A 128 -14.33 -2.55 -15.22
CA THR A 128 -14.45 -2.98 -16.62
C THR A 128 -13.78 -1.99 -17.58
N GLU A 129 -13.89 -0.68 -17.34
CA GLU A 129 -13.21 0.38 -18.10
C GLU A 129 -11.69 0.31 -17.89
N ALA A 130 -11.21 0.13 -16.65
CA ALA A 130 -9.79 -0.11 -16.37
C ALA A 130 -9.27 -1.42 -17.01
N THR A 131 -10.14 -2.40 -17.27
CA THR A 131 -9.79 -3.67 -17.92
C THR A 131 -9.97 -3.63 -19.44
N HIS A 132 -10.69 -2.65 -20.01
CA HIS A 132 -10.88 -2.51 -21.46
C HIS A 132 -9.76 -1.74 -22.14
N ASP A 133 -8.90 -1.05 -21.38
CA ASP A 133 -7.80 -0.22 -21.89
C ASP A 133 -6.34 -0.74 -21.74
N PRO A 134 -6.02 -2.00 -21.37
CA PRO A 134 -4.61 -2.43 -21.32
C PRO A 134 -4.02 -2.90 -22.68
N VAL A 135 -4.77 -2.84 -23.79
CA VAL A 135 -4.31 -3.42 -25.08
C VAL A 135 -4.14 -2.39 -26.21
N HIS A 136 -4.69 -1.17 -26.08
CA HIS A 136 -4.62 -0.17 -27.14
C HIS A 136 -3.41 0.78 -27.01
N HIS A 137 -2.98 1.15 -25.81
CA HIS A 137 -1.75 1.94 -25.63
C HIS A 137 -0.47 1.18 -26.01
N THR A 138 -0.45 -0.13 -25.81
CA THR A 138 0.69 -0.99 -26.17
C THR A 138 0.87 -1.12 -27.68
N ARG A 139 -0.14 -0.82 -28.51
CA ARG A 139 0.00 -0.83 -29.98
C ARG A 139 0.52 0.49 -30.55
N GLU A 140 0.27 1.60 -29.86
CA GLU A 140 0.84 2.90 -30.23
C GLU A 140 2.33 2.99 -29.83
N THR A 141 2.71 2.50 -28.64
CA THR A 141 4.13 2.48 -28.23
C THR A 141 4.97 1.47 -29.01
N LEU A 142 4.36 0.40 -29.54
CA LEU A 142 5.04 -0.53 -30.44
C LEU A 142 5.12 -0.03 -31.90
N SER A 143 4.34 1.00 -32.27
CA SER A 143 4.44 1.67 -33.57
C SER A 143 5.48 2.80 -33.58
N GLU A 144 5.98 3.18 -32.40
CA GLU A 144 7.00 4.22 -32.22
C GLU A 144 8.41 3.65 -32.04
N ILE A 145 8.63 2.35 -32.28
CA ILE A 145 9.98 1.82 -32.42
C ILE A 145 10.52 2.29 -33.78
N PRO A 146 11.44 3.28 -33.82
CA PRO A 146 11.94 3.82 -35.07
C PRO A 146 12.63 2.72 -35.89
N ASP A 147 12.47 2.77 -37.21
CA ASP A 147 13.07 1.90 -38.22
C ASP A 147 14.62 1.87 -38.22
N THR A 148 15.28 2.47 -37.22
CA THR A 148 16.73 2.49 -37.05
C THR A 148 17.30 1.21 -36.45
N VAL A 149 16.46 0.25 -36.00
CA VAL A 149 16.89 -1.10 -35.62
C VAL A 149 16.60 -2.11 -36.74
N LYS A 150 16.88 -1.73 -37.99
CA LYS A 150 17.28 -2.72 -38.99
C LYS A 150 18.79 -2.92 -38.82
N PRO A 151 19.26 -4.03 -38.21
CA PRO A 151 20.61 -4.46 -38.47
C PRO A 151 20.63 -4.74 -39.97
N SER A 152 21.32 -3.88 -40.73
CA SER A 152 21.60 -4.09 -42.14
C SER A 152 22.23 -5.47 -42.25
N LYS A 153 21.43 -6.40 -42.74
CA LYS A 153 21.83 -7.77 -43.01
C LYS A 153 22.69 -7.67 -44.25
N GLU A 154 23.97 -7.97 -44.05
CA GLU A 154 24.83 -8.61 -45.05
C GLU A 154 25.18 -7.71 -46.26
N THR A 155 26.38 -7.73 -46.84
CA THR A 155 27.59 -8.56 -46.80
C THR A 155 28.56 -7.82 -47.77
N PRO A 156 29.50 -8.49 -48.46
CA PRO A 156 30.75 -9.10 -48.03
C PRO A 156 31.99 -8.37 -48.60
#